data_AF-A0A7V5ZD00-F1
#
_entry.id   AF-A0A7V5ZD00-F1
#
_cell.length_a   1.000
_cell.length_b   1.000
_cell.length_c   1.000
_cell.angle_alpha   90.00
_cell.angle_beta   90.00
_cell.angle_gamma   90.00
#
_symmetry.space_group_name_H-M   'P 1'
#
loop_
_entity.id
_entity.type
_entity.pdbx_description
1 polymer ?
#
loop_
_entity_poly.entity_id
_entity_poly.type
_entity_poly.pdbx_seq_one_letter_code
_entity_poly.pdbx_strand_id
1 'polypeptide(L)'
;MNHAFRRALSMLRATAALLVLLTGAHAQQVDPVGWIGGSFNDVHVQGDYAYVAVPAGLVVLDVSTPSEPRESTRVFLPGYARRVVVSGSLAYVANETGGLRVVDVSNPLNPQQAG
;
A
#
# COMPACT_ATOMS: atom_id res chain seq x y z
N MET A 1 -48.01 -5.71 14.65
CA MET A 1 -46.79 -4.90 14.90
C MET A 1 -47.22 -3.46 15.13
N ASN A 2 -47.20 -3.01 16.39
CA ASN A 2 -48.03 -1.88 16.84
C ASN A 2 -47.37 -0.53 16.56
N HIS A 3 -48.19 0.53 16.44
CA HIS A 3 -47.76 1.90 16.12
C HIS A 3 -46.62 2.43 17.03
N ALA A 4 -46.53 1.94 18.27
CA ALA A 4 -45.46 2.24 19.22
C ALA A 4 -44.07 1.75 18.74
N PHE A 5 -44.00 0.59 18.07
CA PHE A 5 -42.74 0.01 17.58
C PHE A 5 -42.15 0.82 16.42
N ARG A 6 -43.00 1.35 15.53
CA ARG A 6 -42.57 2.20 14.41
C ARG A 6 -42.01 3.54 14.86
N ARG A 7 -42.54 4.10 15.96
CA ARG A 7 -42.05 5.37 16.56
C ARG A 7 -40.74 5.20 17.31
N ALA A 8 -40.55 4.07 18.01
CA ALA A 8 -39.29 3.77 18.68
C ALA A 8 -38.13 3.59 17.67
N LEU A 9 -38.38 2.94 16.54
CA LEU A 9 -37.36 2.74 15.49
C LEU A 9 -36.99 4.04 14.76
N SER A 10 -37.94 4.98 14.58
CA SER A 10 -37.65 6.29 13.99
C SER A 10 -36.85 7.20 14.94
N MET A 11 -37.11 7.12 16.26
CA MET A 11 -36.34 7.87 17.26
C MET A 11 -34.91 7.33 17.38
N LEU A 12 -34.72 6.00 17.30
CA LEU A 12 -33.39 5.37 17.34
C LEU A 12 -32.51 5.75 16.14
N ARG A 13 -33.13 5.91 14.95
CA ARG A 13 -32.43 6.39 13.74
C ARG A 13 -32.07 7.89 13.83
N ALA A 14 -32.93 8.69 14.46
CA ALA A 14 -32.67 10.11 14.67
C ALA A 14 -31.53 10.34 15.70
N THR A 15 -31.45 9.54 16.77
CA THR A 15 -30.38 9.63 17.77
C THR A 15 -29.03 9.16 17.24
N ALA A 16 -28.99 8.14 16.37
CA ALA A 16 -27.74 7.71 15.72
C ALA A 16 -27.20 8.78 14.76
N ALA A 17 -28.07 9.43 13.99
CA ALA A 17 -27.68 10.55 13.13
C ALA A 17 -27.18 11.77 13.91
N LEU A 18 -27.77 12.06 15.08
CA LEU A 18 -27.34 13.15 15.94
C LEU A 18 -25.99 12.86 16.64
N LEU A 19 -25.71 11.60 16.97
CA LEU A 19 -24.42 11.18 17.55
C LEU A 19 -23.26 11.26 16.54
N VAL A 20 -23.52 10.97 15.25
CA VAL A 20 -22.54 11.14 14.17
C VAL A 20 -22.17 12.62 13.98
N LEU A 21 -23.14 13.54 14.14
CA LEU A 21 -22.88 14.98 14.04
C LEU A 21 -22.11 15.55 15.25
N LEU A 22 -22.26 14.98 16.45
CA LEU A 22 -21.59 15.43 17.67
C LEU A 22 -20.15 14.93 17.83
N THR A 23 -19.81 13.81 17.17
CA THR A 23 -18.47 13.21 17.28
C THR A 23 -17.48 13.75 16.24
N GLY A 24 -17.94 14.50 15.24
CA GLY A 24 -17.08 15.06 14.19
C GLY A 24 -16.30 14.00 13.39
N ALA A 25 -16.64 12.71 13.54
CA ALA A 25 -15.98 11.61 12.85
C ALA A 25 -16.47 11.54 11.40
N HIS A 26 -16.12 12.56 10.62
CA HIS A 26 -16.13 12.44 9.17
C HIS A 26 -14.94 11.54 8.82
N ALA A 27 -15.18 10.46 8.08
CA ALA A 27 -14.09 9.77 7.41
C ALA A 27 -13.34 10.82 6.59
N GLN A 28 -12.07 11.04 6.91
CA GLN A 28 -11.29 12.05 6.23
C GLN A 28 -11.14 11.58 4.78
N GLN A 29 -11.72 12.33 3.84
CA GLN A 29 -11.54 12.05 2.43
C GLN A 29 -10.04 12.23 2.14
N VAL A 30 -9.36 11.13 1.82
CA VAL A 30 -7.95 11.14 1.44
C VAL A 30 -7.90 11.39 -0.05
N ASP A 31 -7.55 12.61 -0.44
CA ASP A 31 -7.33 12.92 -1.85
C ASP A 31 -5.97 12.33 -2.27
N PRO A 32 -5.93 11.49 -3.32
CA PRO A 32 -4.67 10.96 -3.83
C PRO A 32 -3.74 12.09 -4.28
N VAL A 33 -2.52 12.11 -3.74
CA VAL A 33 -1.50 13.12 -4.10
C VAL A 33 -0.66 12.74 -5.33
N GLY A 34 -0.78 11.51 -5.81
CA GLY A 34 -0.06 10.99 -6.97
C GLY A 34 -0.53 9.59 -7.35
N TRP A 35 -0.22 9.18 -8.58
CA TRP A 35 -0.57 7.87 -9.12
C TRP A 35 0.59 7.30 -9.93
N ILE A 36 1.07 6.13 -9.52
CA ILE A 36 1.92 5.29 -10.37
C ILE A 36 1.02 4.13 -10.76
N GLY A 37 0.50 4.21 -11.99
CA GLY A 37 -0.41 3.19 -12.52
C GLY A 37 0.26 1.84 -12.65
N GLY A 38 -0.54 0.80 -12.88
CA GLY A 38 -0.08 -0.57 -13.05
C GLY A 38 -0.54 -1.51 -11.95
N SER A 39 -0.34 -2.81 -12.18
CA SER A 39 -0.66 -3.85 -11.20
C SER A 39 0.57 -4.15 -10.35
N PHE A 40 0.39 -4.10 -9.04
CA PHE A 40 1.38 -4.50 -8.05
C PHE A 40 0.70 -5.35 -6.97
N ASN A 41 1.49 -6.18 -6.29
CA ASN A 41 0.99 -7.10 -5.27
C ASN A 41 1.30 -6.60 -3.85
N ASP A 42 2.41 -5.89 -3.65
CA ASP A 42 2.84 -5.41 -2.34
C ASP A 42 3.80 -4.23 -2.46
N VAL A 43 3.92 -3.45 -1.38
CA VAL A 43 4.88 -2.34 -1.28
C VAL A 43 5.48 -2.29 0.12
N HIS A 44 6.79 -2.03 0.18
CA HIS A 44 7.51 -1.72 1.40
C HIS A 44 8.20 -0.37 1.25
N VAL A 45 8.06 0.54 2.22
CA VAL A 45 8.70 1.86 2.20
C VAL A 45 9.80 1.91 3.26
N GLN A 46 10.99 2.35 2.87
CA GLN A 46 12.11 2.58 3.79
C GLN A 46 12.84 3.87 3.39
N GLY A 47 12.77 4.88 4.27
CA GLY A 47 13.28 6.22 3.97
C GLY A 47 12.56 6.82 2.76
N ASP A 48 13.34 7.33 1.81
CA ASP A 48 12.84 8.00 0.61
C ASP A 48 12.50 7.04 -0.55
N TYR A 49 12.53 5.73 -0.31
CA TYR A 49 12.31 4.74 -1.36
C TYR A 49 11.17 3.78 -1.02
N ALA A 50 10.38 3.45 -2.05
CA ALA A 50 9.39 2.38 -2.00
C ALA A 50 9.81 1.22 -2.91
N TYR A 51 9.73 0.01 -2.38
CA TYR A 51 10.06 -1.24 -3.04
C TYR A 51 8.74 -1.94 -3.34
N VAL A 52 8.40 -2.07 -4.61
CA VAL A 52 7.09 -2.51 -5.08
C VAL A 52 7.22 -3.86 -5.77
N ALA A 53 6.56 -4.87 -5.22
CA ALA A 53 6.46 -6.18 -5.84
C ALA A 53 5.46 -6.12 -7.01
N VAL A 54 5.96 -6.29 -8.22
CA VAL A 54 5.16 -6.28 -9.46
C VAL A 54 5.23 -7.64 -10.15
N PRO A 55 4.30 -7.98 -11.06
CA PRO A 55 4.33 -9.25 -11.79
C PRO A 55 5.68 -9.59 -12.45
N ALA A 56 6.47 -8.59 -12.85
CA ALA A 56 7.76 -8.77 -13.52
C ALA A 56 8.99 -8.72 -12.58
N GLY A 57 8.80 -8.61 -11.26
CA GLY A 57 9.89 -8.54 -10.28
C GLY A 57 9.71 -7.42 -9.26
N LEU A 58 10.76 -6.62 -9.04
CA LEU A 58 10.77 -5.54 -8.06
C LEU A 58 10.99 -4.20 -8.74
N VAL A 59 10.13 -3.22 -8.45
CA VAL A 59 10.33 -1.82 -8.85
C VAL A 59 10.79 -1.03 -7.63
N VAL A 60 11.79 -0.18 -7.80
CA VAL A 60 12.19 0.80 -6.78
C VAL A 60 11.70 2.17 -7.23
N LEU A 61 10.95 2.83 -6.36
CA LEU A 61 10.42 4.16 -6.56
C LEU A 61 11.14 5.13 -5.61
N ASP A 62 11.53 6.28 -6.13
CA ASP A 62 11.82 7.47 -5.31
C ASP A 62 10.48 8.09 -4.88
N VAL A 63 10.30 8.19 -3.57
CA VAL A 63 9.12 8.77 -2.91
C VAL A 63 9.51 9.91 -1.95
N SER A 64 10.71 10.48 -2.12
CA SER A 64 11.20 11.64 -1.35
C SER A 64 10.24 12.84 -1.41
N THR A 65 9.52 12.97 -2.53
CA THR A 65 8.42 13.93 -2.71
C THR A 65 7.09 13.17 -2.80
N PRO A 66 6.27 13.13 -1.73
CA PRO A 66 5.07 12.28 -1.69
C PRO A 66 4.03 12.54 -2.79
N SER A 67 3.94 13.78 -3.30
CA SER A 67 3.06 14.16 -4.40
C SER A 67 3.63 13.84 -5.78
N GLU A 68 4.91 13.49 -5.87
CA GLU A 68 5.61 13.22 -7.13
C GLU A 68 6.47 11.96 -7.02
N PRO A 69 5.88 10.79 -6.75
CA PRO A 69 6.64 9.56 -6.73
C PRO A 69 7.15 9.24 -8.14
N ARG A 70 8.39 8.78 -8.25
CA ARG A 70 9.07 8.51 -9.54
C ARG A 70 9.65 7.12 -9.55
N GLU A 71 9.53 6.43 -10.67
CA GLU A 71 10.25 5.18 -10.84
C GLU A 71 11.74 5.44 -10.98
N SER A 72 12.52 4.83 -10.09
CA SER A 72 13.98 4.92 -10.10
C SER A 72 14.58 3.82 -10.97
N THR A 73 14.20 2.57 -10.72
CA THR A 73 14.78 1.39 -11.40
C THR A 73 13.94 0.13 -11.19
N ARG A 74 14.28 -0.94 -11.90
CA ARG A 74 13.62 -2.25 -11.82
C ARG A 74 14.62 -3.40 -11.76
N VAL A 75 14.30 -4.41 -10.96
CA VAL A 75 14.99 -5.70 -10.92
C VAL A 75 14.05 -6.75 -11.48
N PHE A 76 14.44 -7.36 -12.60
CA PHE A 76 13.73 -8.49 -13.16
C PHE A 76 14.02 -9.74 -12.32
N LEU A 77 12.95 -10.40 -11.88
CA LEU A 77 13.04 -11.65 -11.13
C LEU A 77 12.26 -12.74 -11.88
N PRO A 78 12.76 -13.98 -11.96
CA PRO A 78 12.05 -15.06 -12.65
C PRO A 78 10.90 -15.56 -11.78
N GLY A 79 9.66 -15.26 -12.19
CA GLY A 79 8.45 -15.57 -11.43
C GLY A 79 7.60 -14.33 -11.18
N TYR A 80 6.54 -14.47 -10.39
CA TYR A 80 5.66 -13.36 -10.01
C TYR A 80 5.98 -12.91 -8.58
N ALA A 81 6.44 -11.66 -8.42
CA ALA A 81 6.71 -11.12 -7.10
C ALA A 81 5.39 -10.83 -6.37
N ARG A 82 5.17 -11.46 -5.22
CA ARG A 82 3.93 -11.37 -4.44
C ARG A 82 4.04 -10.50 -3.22
N ARG A 83 5.16 -10.58 -2.50
CA ARG A 83 5.40 -9.86 -1.24
C ARG A 83 6.83 -9.36 -1.21
N VAL A 84 7.04 -8.21 -0.58
CA VAL A 84 8.36 -7.65 -0.35
C VAL A 84 8.49 -7.13 1.07
N VAL A 85 9.60 -7.43 1.71
CA VAL A 85 10.01 -6.81 2.97
C VAL A 85 11.46 -6.37 2.86
N VAL A 86 11.81 -5.22 3.43
CA VAL A 86 13.18 -4.72 3.42
C VAL A 86 13.72 -4.67 4.85
N SER A 87 14.95 -5.13 5.03
CA SER A 87 15.66 -5.12 6.31
C SER A 87 17.10 -4.67 6.08
N GLY A 88 17.43 -3.47 6.59
CA GLY A 88 18.74 -2.86 6.35
C GLY A 88 18.94 -2.58 4.86
N SER A 89 19.91 -3.27 4.25
CA SER A 89 20.26 -3.15 2.84
C SER A 89 19.73 -4.29 1.97
N LEU A 90 18.86 -5.15 2.50
CA LEU A 90 18.37 -6.32 1.78
C LEU A 90 16.85 -6.30 1.64
N ALA A 91 16.36 -6.46 0.42
CA ALA A 91 14.97 -6.71 0.11
C ALA A 91 14.76 -8.21 -0.12
N TYR A 92 13.78 -8.78 0.58
CA TYR A 92 13.36 -10.17 0.49
C TYR A 92 12.05 -10.24 -0.26
N VAL A 93 12.04 -10.92 -1.41
CA VAL A 93 10.90 -10.96 -2.32
C VAL A 93 10.39 -12.40 -2.44
N ALA A 94 9.14 -12.63 -2.02
CA ALA A 94 8.46 -13.90 -2.26
C ALA A 94 8.00 -13.94 -3.72
N ASN A 95 8.59 -14.81 -4.53
CA ASN A 95 8.51 -14.76 -5.99
C ASN A 95 7.89 -16.02 -6.63
N GLU A 96 6.83 -16.56 -6.03
CA GLU A 96 6.15 -17.79 -6.47
C GLU A 96 7.11 -18.94 -6.83
N THR A 97 7.12 -19.34 -8.10
CA THR A 97 7.96 -20.43 -8.65
C THR A 97 9.45 -20.09 -8.65
N GLY A 98 9.80 -18.80 -8.54
CA GLY A 98 11.15 -18.32 -8.36
C GLY A 98 11.67 -18.47 -6.93
N GLY A 99 10.84 -18.88 -5.98
CA GLY A 99 11.18 -19.04 -4.57
C GLY A 99 11.33 -17.70 -3.86
N LEU A 100 12.19 -17.66 -2.83
CA LEU A 100 12.61 -16.43 -2.18
C LEU A 100 13.78 -15.82 -2.96
N ARG A 101 13.67 -14.54 -3.34
CA ARG A 101 14.78 -13.78 -3.95
C ARG A 101 15.30 -12.78 -2.94
N VAL A 102 16.61 -12.61 -2.92
CA VAL A 102 17.26 -11.59 -2.11
C VAL A 102 17.88 -10.56 -3.05
N VAL A 103 17.51 -9.30 -2.84
CA VAL A 103 18.01 -8.17 -3.62
C VAL A 103 18.76 -7.24 -2.69
N ASP A 104 20.03 -6.97 -3.01
CA ASP A 104 20.79 -5.90 -2.39
C ASP A 104 20.23 -4.55 -2.86
N VAL A 105 19.78 -3.75 -1.89
CA VAL A 105 19.21 -2.41 -2.06
C VAL A 105 19.99 -1.36 -1.30
N SER A 106 21.26 -1.66 -0.93
CA SER A 106 22.18 -0.68 -0.33
C SER A 106 22.32 0.59 -1.17
N ASN A 107 22.25 0.45 -2.49
CA ASN A 107 22.06 1.54 -3.44
C ASN A 107 20.70 1.37 -4.15
N PRO A 108 19.66 2.11 -3.74
CA PRO A 108 18.33 2.03 -4.35
C PRO A 108 18.29 2.40 -5.84
N LEU A 109 19.29 3.14 -6.33
CA LEU A 109 19.41 3.49 -7.76
C LEU A 109 20.04 2.37 -8.59
N ASN A 110 20.70 1.41 -7.95
CA ASN A 110 21.34 0.27 -8.60
C ASN A 110 21.22 -1.02 -7.76
N PRO A 111 19.99 -1.51 -7.52
CA PRO A 111 19.76 -2.74 -6.79
C PRO A 111 20.25 -3.94 -7.60
N GLN A 112 20.76 -4.96 -6.90
CA GLN A 112 21.37 -6.15 -7.52
C GLN A 112 20.82 -7.41 -6.86
N GLN A 113 20.56 -8.46 -7.64
CA GLN A 113 20.19 -9.74 -7.05
C GLN A 113 21.40 -10.31 -6.28
N ALA A 114 21.24 -10.51 -4.97
CA ALA A 114 22.28 -11.03 -4.10
C ALA A 114 22.26 -12.58 -4.02
N GLY A 115 21.12 -13.20 -4.35
CA GLY A 115 20.90 -14.65 -4.32
C GLY A 115 19.54 -15.02 -4.88
#